data_AF-A0A2M7XWR2-F1
#
_entry.id   AF-A0A2M7XWR2-F1
#
_cell.length_a   1.000
_cell.length_b   1.000
_cell.length_c   1.000
_cell.angle_alpha   90.00
_cell.angle_beta   90.00
_cell.angle_gamma   90.00
#
_symmetry.space_group_name_H-M   'P 1'
#
loop_
_entity.id
_entity.type
_entity.pdbx_description
1 polymer ?
#
loop_
_entity_poly.entity_id
_entity_poly.type
_entity_poly.pdbx_seq_one_letter_code
_entity_poly.pdbx_strand_id
1 'polypeptide(L)'
;KDSLTVNYLGNSYTASALMGLMAVLEKAKAGDLIFLCSYGSGAGSDSFVLRVTKNLTKRKKEFIKVIKNKKYIDYPTYLKFMEMI
;
A
#
# COMPACT_ATOMS: atom_id res chain seq x y z
N LYS A 1 11.39 -5.40 1.95
CA LYS A 1 10.75 -4.92 3.20
C LYS A 1 9.84 -3.73 2.96
N ASP A 2 10.23 -2.79 2.10
CA ASP A 2 9.48 -1.54 1.89
C ASP A 2 8.04 -1.71 1.39
N SER A 3 7.71 -2.81 0.68
CA SER A 3 6.36 -3.10 0.20
C SER A 3 5.41 -3.69 1.25
N LEU A 4 5.88 -4.06 2.45
CA LEU A 4 5.06 -4.75 3.46
C LEU A 4 4.20 -3.77 4.27
N THR A 5 3.22 -3.15 3.60
CA THR A 5 2.35 -2.14 4.20
C THR A 5 1.30 -2.70 5.15
N VAL A 6 1.06 -4.01 5.11
CA VAL A 6 0.10 -4.73 5.96
C VAL A 6 0.34 -4.51 7.46
N ASN A 7 1.60 -4.31 7.86
CA ASN A 7 1.97 -4.03 9.26
C ASN A 7 1.43 -2.70 9.78
N TYR A 8 1.03 -1.78 8.89
CA TYR A 8 0.55 -0.45 9.26
C TYR A 8 -0.94 -0.24 9.01
N LEU A 9 -1.50 -0.95 8.02
CA LEU A 9 -2.85 -0.74 7.48
C LEU A 9 -3.75 -1.98 7.54
N GLY A 10 -3.20 -3.17 7.85
CA GLY A 10 -3.90 -4.43 7.69
C GLY A 10 -4.02 -4.85 6.22
N ASN A 11 -4.84 -5.87 5.96
CA ASN A 11 -5.07 -6.40 4.62
C ASN A 11 -6.29 -5.74 3.98
N SER A 12 -6.06 -4.86 3.00
CA SER A 12 -7.11 -4.18 2.23
C SER A 12 -7.47 -4.93 0.94
N TYR A 13 -7.27 -6.25 0.93
CA TYR A 13 -7.54 -7.15 -0.19
C TYR A 13 -6.97 -6.65 -1.52
N THR A 14 -7.82 -6.31 -2.49
CA THR A 14 -7.42 -5.88 -3.83
C THR A 14 -6.45 -4.70 -3.82
N ALA A 15 -6.55 -3.81 -2.81
CA ALA A 15 -5.67 -2.66 -2.69
C ALA A 15 -4.29 -3.01 -2.09
N SER A 16 -4.09 -4.19 -1.51
CA SER A 16 -2.85 -4.56 -0.79
C SER A 16 -1.61 -4.47 -1.69
N ALA A 17 -1.67 -5.00 -2.92
CA ALA A 17 -0.57 -4.93 -3.87
C ALA A 17 -0.25 -3.49 -4.28
N LEU A 18 -1.29 -2.65 -4.48
CA LEU A 18 -1.14 -1.25 -4.84
C LEU A 18 -0.58 -0.40 -3.69
N MET A 19 -0.96 -0.69 -2.45
CA MET A 19 -0.38 -0.03 -1.28
C MET A 19 1.11 -0.37 -1.15
N GLY A 20 1.49 -1.63 -1.38
CA GLY A 20 2.90 -2.02 -1.47
C GLY A 20 3.64 -1.26 -2.57
N LEU A 21 3.04 -1.12 -3.76
CA LEU A 21 3.61 -0.32 -4.85
C LEU A 21 3.81 1.15 -4.45
N MET A 22 2.83 1.77 -3.77
CA MET A 22 2.95 3.15 -3.30
C MET A 22 4.13 3.35 -2.35
N ALA A 23 4.34 2.41 -1.41
CA ALA A 23 5.47 2.46 -0.50
C ALA A 23 6.83 2.28 -1.21
N VAL A 24 6.89 1.44 -2.26
CA VAL A 24 8.08 1.28 -3.10
C VAL A 24 8.36 2.54 -3.93
N LEU A 25 7.32 3.13 -4.56
CA LEU A 25 7.44 4.35 -5.36
C LEU A 25 7.89 5.56 -4.52
N GLU A 26 7.58 5.59 -3.23
CA GLU A 26 8.11 6.62 -2.32
C GLU A 26 9.65 6.55 -2.18
N LYS A 27 10.29 5.42 -2.47
CA LYS A 27 11.75 5.24 -2.31
C LYS A 27 12.48 5.07 -3.64
N ALA A 28 11.76 4.71 -4.69
CA ALA A 28 12.32 4.43 -6.01
C ALA A 28 12.95 5.65 -6.69
N LYS A 29 13.90 5.39 -7.58
CA LYS A 29 14.63 6.36 -8.39
C LYS A 29 14.36 6.13 -9.88
N ALA A 30 14.56 7.15 -10.70
CA ALA A 30 14.42 7.03 -12.15
C ALA A 30 15.37 5.95 -12.68
N GLY A 31 14.84 5.05 -13.53
CA GLY A 31 15.58 3.92 -14.08
C GLY A 31 15.32 2.59 -13.36
N ASP A 32 14.90 2.63 -12.08
CA ASP A 32 14.60 1.42 -11.30
C ASP A 32 13.52 0.57 -11.99
N LEU A 33 13.65 -0.75 -11.85
CA LEU A 33 12.63 -1.71 -12.26
C LEU A 33 11.88 -2.21 -11.02
N ILE A 34 10.56 -2.24 -11.10
CA ILE A 34 9.68 -2.74 -10.05
C ILE A 34 8.88 -3.90 -10.61
N PHE A 35 9.00 -5.07 -9.98
CA PHE A 35 8.12 -6.20 -10.25
C PHE A 35 6.92 -6.16 -9.30
N LEU A 36 5.72 -6.07 -9.86
CA LEU A 36 4.46 -6.10 -9.13
C LEU A 36 3.72 -7.38 -9.50
N CYS A 37 3.32 -8.16 -8.49
CA CYS A 37 2.53 -9.36 -8.66
C CYS A 37 1.36 -9.31 -7.68
N SER A 38 0.14 -9.44 -8.19
CA SER A 38 -1.09 -9.48 -7.40
C SER A 38 -1.53 -10.92 -7.16
N TYR A 39 -2.47 -11.10 -6.24
CA TYR A 39 -3.16 -12.38 -6.05
C TYR A 39 -4.59 -12.13 -5.59
N GLY A 40 -5.54 -12.83 -6.22
CA GLY A 40 -6.93 -12.91 -5.79
C GLY A 40 -7.35 -14.36 -5.63
N SER A 41 -7.97 -14.69 -4.50
CA SER A 41 -8.49 -16.04 -4.23
C SER A 41 -9.62 -16.40 -5.19
N GLY A 42 -9.61 -17.64 -5.72
CA GLY A 42 -10.58 -18.12 -6.71
C GLY A 42 -10.04 -18.94 -7.90
N ALA A 43 -8.82 -18.82 -8.42
CA ALA A 43 -7.75 -17.86 -8.14
C ALA A 43 -7.12 -17.32 -9.43
N GLY A 44 -6.49 -16.14 -9.33
CA GLY A 44 -5.81 -15.48 -10.43
C GLY A 44 -4.72 -14.53 -9.95
N SER A 45 -3.82 -14.17 -10.86
CA SER A 45 -2.70 -13.27 -10.59
C SER A 45 -2.37 -12.46 -11.83
N ASP A 46 -2.16 -11.16 -11.64
CA ASP A 46 -1.64 -10.26 -12.67
C ASP A 46 -0.24 -9.82 -12.26
N SER A 47 0.68 -9.83 -13.24
CA SER A 47 2.09 -9.47 -13.01
C SER A 47 2.57 -8.44 -14.03
N PHE A 48 3.28 -7.44 -13.52
CA PHE A 48 3.81 -6.33 -14.31
C PHE A 48 5.27 -6.05 -13.94
N VAL A 49 6.07 -5.67 -14.95
CA VAL A 49 7.37 -5.03 -14.74
C VAL A 49 7.24 -3.57 -15.11
N LEU A 50 7.45 -2.69 -14.13
CA LEU A 50 7.34 -1.25 -14.29
C LEU A 50 8.74 -0.63 -14.29
N ARG A 51 9.00 0.27 -15.25
CA ARG A 51 10.21 1.09 -15.25
C ARG A 51 9.91 2.48 -14.71
N VAL A 52 10.60 2.87 -13.65
CA VAL A 52 10.43 4.18 -13.04
C VAL A 52 10.99 5.26 -13.95
N THR A 53 10.19 6.29 -14.23
CA THR A 53 10.59 7.40 -15.09
C THR A 53 11.10 8.58 -14.27
N LYS A 54 11.81 9.51 -14.93
CA LYS A 54 12.22 10.80 -14.34
C LYS A 54 11.04 11.65 -13.86
N ASN A 55 9.82 11.39 -14.33
CA ASN A 55 8.62 12.13 -13.94
C ASN A 55 8.11 11.75 -12.54
N LEU A 56 8.62 10.67 -11.93
CA LEU A 56 8.20 10.25 -10.59
C LEU A 56 8.39 11.38 -9.57
N THR A 57 9.49 12.13 -9.63
CA THR A 57 9.78 13.23 -8.68
C THR A 57 8.68 14.29 -8.63
N LYS A 58 7.98 14.55 -9.75
CA LYS A 58 6.86 15.50 -9.83
C LYS A 58 5.53 14.95 -9.34
N ARG A 59 5.41 13.62 -9.23
CA ARG A 59 4.18 12.89 -8.90
C ARG A 59 4.27 12.13 -7.58
N LYS A 60 5.45 12.15 -6.95
CA LYS A 60 5.78 11.39 -5.76
C LYS A 60 4.88 11.83 -4.61
N LYS A 61 4.25 10.85 -3.94
CA LYS A 61 3.48 11.06 -2.72
C LYS A 61 4.26 10.55 -1.51
N GLU A 62 4.08 11.21 -0.38
CA GLU A 62 4.66 10.80 0.91
C GLU A 62 3.75 9.77 1.59
N PHE A 63 3.85 8.50 1.15
CA PHE A 63 3.12 7.37 1.72
C PHE A 63 3.21 7.32 3.25
N ILE A 64 4.41 7.45 3.83
CA ILE A 64 4.59 7.39 5.29
C ILE A 64 3.86 8.52 6.02
N LYS A 65 3.81 9.71 5.42
CA LYS A 65 3.07 10.85 5.99
C LYS A 65 1.57 10.59 5.99
N VAL A 66 1.04 10.03 4.90
CA VAL A 66 -0.38 9.68 4.79
C VAL A 66 -0.78 8.63 5.84
N ILE A 67 -0.01 7.54 5.98
CA ILE A 67 -0.37 6.49 6.95
C ILE A 67 -0.22 6.92 8.41
N LYS A 68 0.62 7.93 8.69
CA LYS A 68 0.78 8.50 10.03
C LYS A 68 -0.36 9.45 10.39
N ASN A 69 -1.09 9.97 9.40
CA ASN A 69 -2.28 10.78 9.63
C ASN A 69 -3.48 9.89 10.01
N LYS A 70 -3.47 9.37 11.24
CA LYS A 70 -4.51 8.52 11.79
C LYS A 70 -4.68 8.77 13.28
N LYS A 71 -5.88 8.46 13.81
CA LYS A 71 -6.18 8.46 15.24
C LYS A 71 -6.29 7.02 15.72
N TYR A 72 -5.54 6.68 16.77
CA TYR A 72 -5.72 5.40 17.45
C TYR A 72 -7.00 5.43 18.29
N ILE A 73 -7.71 4.31 18.30
CA ILE A 73 -8.93 4.11 19.08
C ILE A 73 -8.77 2.86 19.94
N ASP A 74 -9.50 2.80 21.05
CA ASP A 74 -9.59 1.59 21.86
C ASP A 74 -10.56 0.57 21.24
N TYR A 75 -10.57 -0.63 21.82
CA TYR A 75 -11.38 -1.73 21.32
C TYR A 75 -12.90 -1.49 21.46
N PRO A 76 -13.42 -0.97 22.59
CA PRO A 76 -14.85 -0.64 22.67
C PRO A 76 -15.30 0.38 21.61
N THR A 77 -14.49 1.42 21.34
CA THR A 77 -14.77 2.39 20.28
C THR A 77 -14.79 1.72 18.90
N TYR A 78 -13.85 0.80 18.64
CA TYR A 78 -13.84 0.01 17.41
C TYR A 78 -15.12 -0.83 17.27
N LEU A 79 -15.53 -1.57 18.30
CA LEU A 79 -16.74 -2.40 18.26
C LEU A 79 -17.99 -1.55 17.99
N LYS A 80 -18.07 -0.37 18.60
CA LYS A 80 -19.15 0.59 18.34
C LYS A 80 -19.15 1.07 16.88
N PHE A 81 -17.99 1.38 16.30
CA PHE A 81 -17.88 1.76 14.89
C PHE A 81 -18.24 0.62 13.93
N MET A 82 -18.05 -0.63 14.35
CA MET A 82 -18.41 -1.82 13.60
C MET A 82 -19.85 -2.29 13.86
N GLU A 83 -20.64 -1.53 14.63
CA GLU A 83 -22.02 -1.86 15.01
C GLU A 83 -22.17 -3.24 15.67
N MET A 84 -21.15 -3.66 16.42
CA MET A 84 -21.13 -4.95 17.14
C MET A 84 -21.69 -4.84 18.56
N ILE A 85 -21.80 -3.62 19.09
CA ILE A 85 -22.35 -3.26 20.41
C ILE A 85 -23.12 -1.96 20.33
#